data_AF-A0A383F1E5-F1
#
_entry.id   AF-A0A383F1E5-F1
#
_cell.length_a   1.000
_cell.length_b   1.000
_cell.length_c   1.000
_cell.angle_alpha   90.00
_cell.angle_beta   90.00
_cell.angle_gamma   90.00
#
_symmetry.space_group_name_H-M   'P 1'
#
loop_
_entity.id
_entity.type
_entity.pdbx_description
1 polymer ?
#
loop_
_entity_poly.entity_id
_entity_poly.type
_entity_poly.pdbx_seq_one_letter_code
_entity_poly.pdbx_strand_id
1 'polypeptide(L)'
;MFRSKLTRFLKLVLFSGILLINIEIASAQLNGSGQAQLVEGRAIIVRQGKEMEIDLYPSDFKDQDLIQTFDKGKVNLTLNGGDLIFLAPNTEIRFEEKLEIKGSKRILNRTL
;
A
#
# COMPACT_ATOMS: atom_id res chain seq x y z
N MET A 1 -0.24 27.74 39.50
CA MET A 1 -0.60 26.30 39.42
C MET A 1 -1.39 25.90 38.16
N PHE A 2 -2.09 26.83 37.48
CA PHE A 2 -2.89 26.54 36.27
C PHE A 2 -2.07 26.31 34.99
N ARG A 3 -0.97 27.05 34.80
CA ARG A 3 -0.13 26.98 33.58
C ARG A 3 0.57 25.63 33.37
N SER A 4 0.95 24.92 34.44
CA SER A 4 1.62 23.60 34.31
C SER A 4 0.65 22.46 33.99
N LYS A 5 -0.63 22.59 34.39
CA LYS A 5 -1.68 21.63 34.01
C LYS A 5 -2.01 21.78 32.52
N LEU A 6 -2.16 23.02 32.02
CA LEU A 6 -2.48 23.29 30.62
C LEU A 6 -1.41 22.78 29.64
N THR A 7 -0.12 22.95 29.97
CA THR A 7 0.97 22.42 29.14
C THR A 7 1.06 20.89 29.15
N ARG A 8 0.67 20.24 30.25
CA ARG A 8 0.52 18.77 30.30
C ARG A 8 -0.61 18.27 29.40
N PHE A 9 -1.77 18.93 29.42
CA PHE A 9 -2.89 18.58 28.54
C PHE A 9 -2.55 18.78 27.07
N LEU A 10 -1.89 19.90 26.72
CA LEU A 10 -1.48 20.17 25.34
C LEU A 10 -0.50 19.11 24.81
N LYS A 11 0.47 18.68 25.63
CA LYS A 11 1.38 17.57 25.29
C LYS A 11 0.65 16.25 25.07
N LEU A 12 -0.34 15.95 25.90
CA LEU A 12 -1.15 14.73 25.77
C LEU A 12 -1.95 14.71 24.47
N VAL A 13 -2.55 15.85 24.10
CA VAL A 13 -3.30 16.00 22.85
C VAL A 13 -2.38 15.87 21.63
N LEU A 14 -1.20 16.52 21.63
CA LEU A 14 -0.22 16.36 20.55
C LEU A 14 0.26 14.92 20.40
N PHE A 15 0.57 14.23 21.51
CA PHE A 15 0.95 12.82 21.48
C PHE A 15 -0.16 11.92 20.94
N SER A 16 -1.42 12.17 21.34
CA SER A 16 -2.57 11.40 20.85
C SER A 16 -2.81 11.61 19.34
N GLY A 17 -2.62 12.84 18.83
CA GLY A 17 -2.74 13.14 17.41
C GLY A 17 -1.68 12.44 16.56
N ILE A 18 -0.42 12.44 17.03
CA ILE A 18 0.67 11.73 16.35
C ILE A 18 0.43 10.20 16.37
N LEU A 19 -0.09 9.66 17.48
CA LEU A 19 -0.37 8.23 17.60
C LEU A 19 -1.44 7.77 16.59
N LEU A 20 -2.50 8.55 16.42
CA LEU A 20 -3.60 8.22 15.49
C LEU A 20 -3.12 8.20 14.02
N ILE A 21 -2.23 9.12 13.63
CA ILE A 21 -1.67 9.16 12.27
C ILE A 21 -0.84 7.90 11.97
N ASN A 22 -0.05 7.43 12.93
CA ASN A 22 0.79 6.25 12.74
C ASN A 22 -0.02 4.94 12.65
N ILE A 23 -1.12 4.83 13.40
CA ILE A 23 -2.01 3.66 13.35
C ILE A 23 -2.68 3.52 11.97
N GLU A 24 -3.05 4.64 11.34
CA GLU A 24 -3.68 4.64 10.02
C GLU A 24 -2.70 4.31 8.88
N ILE A 25 -1.45 4.79 8.98
CA ILE A 25 -0.40 4.41 8.03
C ILE A 25 -0.11 2.90 8.14
N ALA A 26 -0.08 2.38 9.38
CA ALA A 26 0.06 0.96 9.62
C ALA A 26 -1.15 0.14 9.14
N SER A 27 -2.37 0.70 9.18
CA SER A 27 -3.59 0.02 8.71
C SER A 27 -3.68 -0.05 7.19
N ALA A 28 -3.21 0.97 6.46
CA ALA A 28 -3.06 0.92 5.00
C ALA A 28 -2.05 -0.18 4.59
N GLN A 29 -0.95 -0.32 5.34
CA GLN A 29 -0.03 -1.46 5.18
C GLN A 29 -0.67 -2.81 5.54
N LEU A 30 -1.71 -2.85 6.38
CA LEU A 30 -2.35 -4.10 6.81
C LEU A 30 -3.37 -4.62 5.79
N ASN A 31 -4.16 -3.74 5.18
CA ASN A 31 -5.37 -4.13 4.41
C ASN A 31 -5.14 -4.47 2.93
N GLY A 32 -3.89 -4.45 2.45
CA GLY A 32 -3.60 -4.62 1.02
C GLY A 32 -3.98 -3.38 0.22
N SER A 33 -3.27 -3.14 -0.88
CA SER A 33 -3.53 -2.04 -1.81
C SER A 33 -4.32 -2.51 -3.03
N GLY A 34 -4.38 -3.82 -3.23
CA GLY A 34 -5.16 -4.50 -4.26
C GLY A 34 -4.77 -5.97 -4.35
N GLN A 35 -5.27 -6.65 -5.38
CA GLN A 35 -5.01 -8.06 -5.63
C GLN A 35 -4.27 -8.28 -6.94
N ALA A 36 -3.31 -9.19 -6.95
CA ALA A 36 -2.60 -9.67 -8.12
C ALA A 36 -3.01 -11.11 -8.42
N GLN A 37 -3.36 -11.39 -9.68
CA GLN A 37 -3.74 -12.72 -10.14
C GLN A 37 -2.95 -13.07 -11.40
N LEU A 38 -2.33 -14.25 -11.38
CA LEU A 38 -1.63 -14.79 -12.55
C LEU A 38 -2.65 -15.19 -13.61
N VAL A 39 -2.40 -14.76 -14.85
CA VAL A 39 -3.14 -15.18 -16.04
C VAL A 39 -2.40 -16.31 -16.75
N GLU A 40 -1.08 -16.18 -16.88
CA GLU A 40 -0.22 -17.14 -17.58
C GLU A 40 1.22 -17.00 -17.10
N GLY A 41 2.02 -18.06 -17.22
CA GLY A 41 3.47 -18.02 -17.03
C GLY A 41 3.90 -17.96 -15.57
N ARG A 42 4.86 -17.09 -15.24
CA ARG A 42 5.38 -16.91 -13.88
C ARG A 42 5.42 -15.44 -13.53
N ALA A 43 5.04 -15.12 -12.30
CA ALA A 43 5.17 -13.78 -11.75
C ALA A 43 5.37 -13.85 -10.23
N ILE A 44 6.00 -12.82 -9.66
CA ILE A 44 6.26 -12.73 -8.23
C ILE A 44 5.95 -11.33 -7.70
N ILE A 45 5.67 -11.27 -6.41
CA ILE A 45 5.73 -10.06 -5.59
C ILE A 45 7.00 -10.14 -4.75
N VAL A 46 7.83 -9.10 -4.79
CA VAL A 46 8.96 -8.92 -3.87
C VAL A 46 8.57 -7.90 -2.82
N ARG A 47 8.42 -8.37 -1.58
CA ARG A 47 8.07 -7.56 -0.41
C ARG A 47 9.21 -7.60 0.58
N GLN A 48 9.85 -6.45 0.81
CA GLN A 48 10.96 -6.33 1.77
C GLN A 48 12.08 -7.37 1.51
N GLY A 49 12.37 -7.64 0.24
CA GLY A 49 13.38 -8.61 -0.18
C GLY A 49 12.93 -10.08 -0.14
N LYS A 50 11.69 -10.36 0.27
CA LYS A 50 11.09 -11.69 0.20
C LYS A 50 10.28 -11.85 -1.07
N GLU A 51 10.59 -12.88 -1.84
CA GLU A 51 9.83 -13.27 -3.02
C GLU A 51 8.61 -14.11 -2.63
N MET A 52 7.49 -13.85 -3.29
CA MET A 52 6.23 -14.58 -3.17
C MET A 52 5.68 -14.82 -4.57
N GLU A 53 5.36 -16.06 -4.94
CA GLU A 53 4.77 -16.34 -6.24
C GLU A 53 3.34 -15.78 -6.33
N ILE A 54 3.00 -15.30 -7.52
CA ILE A 54 1.63 -14.93 -7.87
C ILE A 54 1.05 -16.10 -8.64
N ASP A 55 -0.03 -16.66 -8.10
CA ASP A 55 -0.69 -17.83 -8.66
C ASP A 55 -2.04 -17.46 -9.30
N LEU A 56 -2.76 -18.48 -9.77
CA LEU A 56 -4.13 -18.34 -10.28
C LEU A 56 -5.12 -17.82 -9.24
N TYR A 57 -4.81 -17.97 -7.94
CA TYR A 57 -5.60 -17.42 -6.86
C TYR A 57 -5.10 -16.00 -6.53
N PRO A 58 -6.01 -15.00 -6.45
CA PRO A 58 -5.61 -13.63 -6.16
C PRO A 58 -4.83 -13.51 -4.84
N SER A 59 -3.71 -12.79 -4.88
CA SER A 59 -2.85 -12.49 -3.74
C SER A 59 -2.77 -10.99 -3.50
N ASP A 60 -2.81 -10.56 -2.24
CA ASP A 60 -2.75 -9.15 -1.91
C ASP A 60 -1.34 -8.56 -2.12
N PHE A 61 -1.25 -7.51 -2.92
CA PHE A 61 -0.07 -6.63 -2.96
C PHE A 61 -0.30 -5.39 -2.09
N LYS A 62 0.78 -4.72 -1.69
CA LYS A 62 0.81 -3.63 -0.72
C LYS A 62 1.68 -2.48 -1.24
N ASP A 63 1.56 -1.33 -0.60
CA ASP A 63 2.51 -0.23 -0.76
C ASP A 63 3.96 -0.73 -0.68
N GLN A 64 4.79 -0.24 -1.60
CA GLN A 64 6.21 -0.58 -1.80
C GLN A 64 6.52 -1.97 -2.35
N ASP A 65 5.51 -2.78 -2.65
CA ASP A 65 5.75 -4.06 -3.31
C ASP A 65 6.29 -3.86 -4.74
N LEU A 66 7.25 -4.70 -5.10
CA LEU A 66 7.73 -4.83 -6.47
C LEU A 66 7.01 -6.03 -7.10
N ILE A 67 6.41 -5.85 -8.27
CA ILE A 67 5.69 -6.90 -8.99
C ILE A 67 6.46 -7.17 -10.28
N GLN A 68 6.83 -8.43 -10.48
CA GLN A 68 7.64 -8.86 -11.62
C GLN A 68 6.94 -10.01 -12.36
N THR A 69 6.97 -9.95 -13.68
CA THR A 69 6.50 -11.01 -14.59
C THR A 69 7.68 -11.53 -15.40
N PHE A 70 7.72 -12.83 -15.68
CA PHE A 70 8.85 -13.47 -16.35
C PHE A 70 8.41 -14.28 -17.57
N ASP A 71 9.22 -14.31 -18.63
CA ASP A 71 9.01 -15.12 -19.83
C ASP A 71 7.68 -14.84 -20.54
N LYS A 72 6.65 -15.66 -20.23
CA LYS A 72 5.26 -15.54 -20.72
C LYS A 72 4.30 -15.04 -19.63
N GLY A 73 4.85 -14.62 -18.49
CA GLY A 73 4.18 -14.14 -17.29
C GLY A 73 3.20 -13.03 -17.60
N LYS A 74 1.94 -13.16 -17.20
CA LYS A 74 0.91 -12.14 -17.34
C LYS A 74 0.14 -12.05 -16.04
N VAL A 75 -0.10 -10.84 -15.57
CA VAL A 75 -0.77 -10.60 -14.28
C VAL A 75 -1.87 -9.57 -14.44
N ASN A 76 -3.03 -9.85 -13.86
CA ASN A 76 -4.07 -8.87 -13.62
C ASN A 76 -3.88 -8.29 -12.22
N LEU A 77 -3.77 -6.97 -12.11
CA LEU A 77 -3.84 -6.24 -10.86
C LEU A 77 -5.21 -5.58 -10.74
N THR A 78 -5.89 -5.82 -9.63
CA THR A 78 -7.13 -5.12 -9.27
C THR A 78 -6.83 -4.20 -8.09
N LEU A 79 -6.86 -2.88 -8.29
CA LEU A 79 -6.62 -1.91 -7.23
C LEU A 79 -7.82 -1.81 -6.30
N ASN A 80 -7.58 -1.45 -5.04
CA ASN A 80 -8.65 -1.08 -4.10
C ASN A 80 -9.33 0.22 -4.57
N GLY A 81 -10.38 0.07 -5.37
CA GLY A 81 -11.00 1.14 -6.15
C GLY A 81 -11.67 0.62 -7.42
N GLY A 82 -11.33 -0.61 -7.83
CA GLY A 82 -11.93 -1.31 -8.97
C GLY A 82 -11.15 -1.19 -10.26
N ASP A 83 -10.10 -0.37 -10.29
CA ASP A 83 -9.22 -0.23 -11.46
C ASP A 83 -8.50 -1.56 -11.74
N LEU A 84 -8.51 -1.96 -13.01
CA LEU A 84 -7.85 -3.17 -13.48
C LEU A 84 -6.64 -2.79 -14.35
N ILE A 85 -5.48 -3.34 -14.04
CA ILE A 85 -4.24 -3.16 -14.80
C ILE A 85 -3.73 -4.52 -15.25
N PHE A 86 -3.32 -4.60 -16.51
CA PHE A 86 -2.72 -5.81 -17.06
C PHE A 86 -1.21 -5.62 -17.20
N LEU A 87 -0.44 -6.51 -16.58
CA LEU A 87 1.01 -6.57 -16.74
C LEU A 87 1.37 -7.58 -17.84
N ALA A 88 2.09 -7.09 -18.84
CA ALA A 88 2.62 -7.90 -19.93
C ALA A 88 3.87 -8.69 -19.47
N PRO A 89 4.33 -9.69 -20.23
CA PRO A 89 5.53 -10.43 -19.85
C PRO A 89 6.81 -9.59 -19.80
N ASN A 90 7.73 -9.97 -18.92
CA ASN A 90 9.01 -9.29 -18.68
C ASN A 90 8.84 -7.84 -18.22
N THR A 91 7.78 -7.59 -17.44
CA THR A 91 7.48 -6.31 -16.80
C THR A 91 7.90 -6.35 -15.33
N GLU A 92 8.46 -5.24 -14.87
CA GLU A 92 8.72 -4.94 -13.46
C GLU A 92 8.04 -3.59 -13.14
N ILE A 93 7.24 -3.55 -12.08
CA ILE A 93 6.66 -2.31 -11.57
C ILE A 93 6.78 -2.24 -10.05
N ARG A 94 6.90 -1.02 -9.51
CA ARG A 94 6.86 -0.76 -8.08
C ARG A 94 5.56 -0.07 -7.75
N PHE A 95 4.76 -0.67 -6.88
CA PHE A 95 3.52 -0.05 -6.44
C PHE A 95 3.80 0.94 -5.30
N GLU A 96 3.34 2.17 -5.45
CA GLU A 96 3.46 3.21 -4.42
C GLU A 96 2.12 3.86 -4.11
N GLU A 97 1.78 3.93 -2.82
CA GLU A 97 0.62 4.63 -2.30
C GLU A 97 1.04 5.83 -1.47
N LYS A 98 0.61 7.03 -1.89
CA LYS A 98 0.90 8.28 -1.18
C LYS A 98 -0.39 8.92 -0.69
N LEU A 99 -0.55 8.94 0.63
CA LEU A 99 -1.59 9.73 1.28
C LEU A 99 -1.21 11.22 1.24
N GLU A 100 -2.07 12.03 0.63
CA GLU A 100 -1.95 13.49 0.60
C GLU A 100 -3.16 14.11 1.31
N ILE A 101 -2.91 15.11 2.18
CA ILE A 101 -3.96 15.85 2.87
C ILE A 101 -4.12 17.20 2.17
N LYS A 102 -5.27 17.41 1.49
CA LYS A 102 -5.64 18.69 0.88
C LYS A 102 -6.82 19.31 1.62
N GLY A 103 -6.52 20.21 2.55
CA GLY A 103 -7.53 20.80 3.45
C GLY A 103 -8.15 19.73 4.35
N SER A 104 -9.49 19.62 4.36
CA SER A 104 -10.21 18.56 5.08
C SER A 104 -10.33 17.25 4.30
N LYS A 105 -9.88 17.20 3.04
CA LYS A 105 -9.92 16.00 2.21
C LYS A 105 -8.60 15.24 2.31
N ARG A 106 -8.70 13.91 2.39
CA ARG A 106 -7.57 13.00 2.27
C ARG A 106 -7.65 12.33 0.90
N ILE A 107 -6.56 12.36 0.15
CA ILE A 107 -6.46 11.83 -1.20
C ILE A 107 -5.39 10.75 -1.18
N LEU A 108 -5.72 9.57 -1.69
CA LEU A 108 -4.77 8.48 -1.86
C LEU A 108 -4.32 8.46 -3.32
N ASN A 109 -3.09 8.90 -3.58
CA ASN A 109 -2.50 8.87 -4.91
C ASN A 109 -1.76 7.53 -5.10
N ARG A 110 -1.88 6.93 -6.28
CA ARG A 110 -1.26 5.66 -6.63
C ARG A 110 -0.37 5.83 -7.85
N THR A 111 0.83 5.28 -7.77
CA THR A 111 1.81 5.28 -8.87
C THR A 111 2.25 3.85 -9.15
N LEU A 112 2.45 3.53 -10.42
CA LEU A 112 2.84 2.22 -10.95
C LEU A 112 4.06 2.38 -11.85
#